data_AF-A0A9E0ISG1-F1
#
_entry.id   AF-A0A9E0ISG1-F1
#
_cell.length_a   1.000
_cell.length_b   1.000
_cell.length_c   1.000
_cell.angle_alpha   90.00
_cell.angle_beta   90.00
_cell.angle_gamma   90.00
#
_symmetry.space_group_name_H-M   'P 1'
#
loop_
_entity.id
_entity.type
_entity.pdbx_description
1 polymer ?
#
loop_
_entity_poly.entity_id
_entity_poly.type
_entity_poly.pdbx_seq_one_letter_code
_entity_poly.pdbx_strand_id
1 'polypeptide(L)'
;MSGFSAADRPLLVCISDIHLTDALHGSVVSKADQFERFWTRIQAARGHRPAQLCFVGDVFDLVRSPAWLEGRQRPYHPGDNVGVTRTVERIVTATLAREAPFFAAIRRRVQAGELEVHYVQGNHDRLLRHAKEARRAIGLALTGRDEPITLHRELAFPDHGVLAYHGHLSDPINFDDDGDATIGDAIGSELILRFPQRIRAMIGADHPAIGDIDDIDDVRPVYAVPAWVRQLGAVQRDLLRPIGQVWSELVDEFLGNDFVSRWLRKQHKTFGLDLGKKLRLLLELSRTRIMAAAHDERLTQLYKVVQHSFDGKMSALAGQQLSRHAGLRYVVNGHSHFAAMQPLGRLGGRPAVYFNTGTWRTVHQIGHDLGGRPSFVPYDAMSYLVMFPDGDTLGRDYEWWTGALVARNEPGHATAKGGR
;
A
#
# COMPACT_ATOMS: atom_id res chain seq x y z
N MET A 1 -27.64 33.95 -11.94
CA MET A 1 -27.41 32.58 -12.44
C MET A 1 -26.35 32.68 -13.53
N SER A 2 -25.07 32.67 -13.14
CA SER A 2 -23.95 32.74 -14.08
C SER A 2 -23.77 31.37 -14.70
N GLY A 3 -23.92 31.30 -16.02
CA GLY A 3 -23.78 30.09 -16.82
C GLY A 3 -22.40 29.46 -16.63
N PHE A 4 -22.40 28.17 -16.36
CA PHE A 4 -21.19 27.36 -16.33
C PHE A 4 -20.54 27.33 -17.71
N SER A 5 -19.24 27.58 -17.78
CA SER A 5 -18.45 27.19 -18.95
C SER A 5 -18.12 25.70 -18.81
N ALA A 6 -18.42 24.91 -19.82
CA ALA A 6 -17.99 23.51 -19.89
C ALA A 6 -16.45 23.35 -19.89
N ALA A 7 -15.70 24.46 -19.96
CA ALA A 7 -14.25 24.51 -20.00
C ALA A 7 -13.56 24.61 -18.62
N ASP A 8 -14.29 24.79 -17.51
CA ASP A 8 -13.65 24.96 -16.19
C ASP A 8 -13.10 23.63 -15.67
N ARG A 9 -11.80 23.54 -15.39
CA ARG A 9 -11.14 22.38 -14.76
C ARG A 9 -11.67 22.14 -13.34
N PRO A 10 -12.08 20.91 -12.94
CA PRO A 10 -12.46 20.60 -11.57
C PRO A 10 -11.24 20.42 -10.66
N LEU A 11 -11.42 20.46 -9.33
CA LEU A 11 -10.38 20.04 -8.40
C LEU A 11 -10.15 18.51 -8.53
N LEU A 12 -8.91 18.07 -8.73
CA LEU A 12 -8.54 16.64 -8.75
C LEU A 12 -7.68 16.31 -7.52
N VAL A 13 -8.00 15.20 -6.89
CA VAL A 13 -7.31 14.64 -5.73
C VAL A 13 -6.81 13.26 -6.09
N CYS A 14 -5.55 12.98 -5.78
CA CYS A 14 -5.00 11.62 -5.88
C CYS A 14 -4.53 11.14 -4.50
N ILE A 15 -4.97 9.94 -4.13
CA ILE A 15 -4.56 9.21 -2.91
C ILE A 15 -4.35 7.73 -3.23
N SER A 16 -3.54 7.01 -2.46
CA SER A 16 -3.22 5.60 -2.70
C SER A 16 -2.88 4.85 -1.42
N ASP A 17 -2.71 3.53 -1.53
CA ASP A 17 -2.12 2.66 -0.50
C ASP A 17 -2.82 2.81 0.86
N ILE A 18 -4.16 2.77 0.84
CA ILE A 18 -4.98 2.80 2.06
C ILE A 18 -5.00 1.42 2.72
N HIS A 19 -5.02 0.36 1.90
CA HIS A 19 -4.99 -1.06 2.27
C HIS A 19 -5.96 -1.39 3.42
N LEU A 20 -7.24 -1.13 3.20
CA LEU A 20 -8.32 -1.56 4.08
C LEU A 20 -8.38 -3.09 4.12
N THR A 21 -8.60 -3.66 5.30
CA THR A 21 -8.56 -5.12 5.50
C THR A 21 -9.56 -5.56 6.56
N ASP A 22 -9.91 -6.83 6.55
CA ASP A 22 -10.99 -7.41 7.35
C ASP A 22 -10.62 -7.68 8.81
N ALA A 23 -9.34 -7.91 9.13
CA ALA A 23 -8.97 -8.37 10.48
C ALA A 23 -7.64 -7.83 11.08
N LEU A 24 -6.82 -7.07 10.35
CA LEU A 24 -5.59 -6.47 10.93
C LEU A 24 -5.89 -5.18 11.68
N HIS A 25 -5.02 -4.76 12.60
CA HIS A 25 -5.21 -3.58 13.44
C HIS A 25 -5.49 -2.31 12.62
N GLY A 26 -6.41 -1.48 13.11
CA GLY A 26 -6.71 -0.18 12.52
C GLY A 26 -5.72 0.89 12.97
N SER A 27 -5.62 1.97 12.20
CA SER A 27 -4.89 3.18 12.61
C SER A 27 -5.51 3.79 13.86
N VAL A 28 -4.74 4.59 14.60
CA VAL A 28 -5.21 5.24 15.84
C VAL A 28 -6.41 6.15 15.53
N VAL A 29 -6.35 6.84 14.40
CA VAL A 29 -7.48 7.62 13.87
C VAL A 29 -8.20 6.79 12.81
N SER A 30 -9.53 6.72 12.92
CA SER A 30 -10.36 6.00 11.94
C SER A 30 -10.16 6.57 10.53
N LYS A 31 -10.29 5.73 9.50
CA LYS A 31 -10.17 6.18 8.10
C LYS A 31 -11.24 7.22 7.74
N ALA A 32 -12.42 7.11 8.35
CA ALA A 32 -13.50 8.09 8.21
C ALA A 32 -13.07 9.47 8.73
N ASP A 33 -12.49 9.55 9.93
CA ASP A 33 -12.02 10.82 10.51
C ASP A 33 -10.85 11.41 9.71
N GLN A 34 -9.95 10.56 9.21
CA GLN A 34 -8.89 11.00 8.29
C GLN A 34 -9.50 11.65 7.04
N PHE A 35 -10.47 10.97 6.41
CA PHE A 35 -11.15 11.50 5.23
C PHE A 35 -11.87 12.82 5.50
N GLU A 36 -12.64 12.95 6.58
CA GLU A 36 -13.37 14.19 6.89
C GLU A 36 -12.44 15.37 7.18
N ARG A 37 -11.32 15.12 7.88
CA ARG A 37 -10.28 16.13 8.10
C ARG A 37 -9.67 16.60 6.77
N PHE A 38 -9.37 15.66 5.89
CA PHE A 38 -8.89 15.97 4.54
C PHE A 38 -9.94 16.76 3.74
N TRP A 39 -11.19 16.29 3.72
CA TRP A 39 -12.27 16.93 2.99
C TRP A 39 -12.48 18.38 3.44
N THR A 40 -12.47 18.60 4.76
CA THR A 40 -12.59 19.94 5.35
C THR A 40 -11.49 20.89 4.85
N ARG A 41 -10.26 20.40 4.63
CA ARG A 41 -9.14 21.21 4.12
C ARG A 41 -9.34 21.61 2.66
N ILE A 42 -9.85 20.70 1.83
CA ILE A 42 -9.91 20.93 0.37
C ILE A 42 -11.24 21.52 -0.10
N GLN A 43 -12.33 21.37 0.64
CA GLN A 43 -13.68 21.74 0.19
C GLN A 43 -13.81 23.23 -0.16
N ALA A 44 -13.05 24.10 0.52
CA ALA A 44 -13.07 25.54 0.26
C ALA A 44 -12.48 25.91 -1.12
N ALA A 45 -11.60 25.06 -1.66
CA ALA A 45 -10.94 25.24 -2.95
C ALA A 45 -11.53 24.35 -4.06
N ARG A 46 -12.63 23.64 -3.79
CA ARG A 46 -13.26 22.67 -4.72
C ARG A 46 -13.69 23.31 -6.05
N GLY A 47 -14.02 24.60 -6.02
CA GLY A 47 -14.65 25.29 -7.13
C GLY A 47 -16.12 24.87 -7.30
N HIS A 48 -16.66 25.07 -8.49
CA HIS A 48 -18.08 24.89 -8.79
C HIS A 48 -18.45 23.49 -9.28
N ARG A 49 -17.50 22.77 -9.90
CA ARG A 49 -17.69 21.39 -10.37
C ARG A 49 -17.47 20.38 -9.24
N PRO A 50 -18.06 19.17 -9.31
CA PRO A 50 -17.68 18.08 -8.42
C PRO A 50 -16.16 17.89 -8.43
N ALA A 51 -15.54 17.73 -7.27
CA ALA A 51 -14.14 17.33 -7.20
C ALA A 51 -13.99 15.89 -7.72
N GLN A 52 -12.83 15.56 -8.28
CA GLN A 52 -12.49 14.21 -8.70
C GLN A 52 -11.54 13.59 -7.68
N LEU A 53 -11.91 12.47 -7.07
CA LEU A 53 -11.06 11.67 -6.20
C LEU A 53 -10.59 10.43 -6.95
N CYS A 54 -9.30 10.35 -7.26
CA CYS A 54 -8.68 9.19 -7.85
C CYS A 54 -7.95 8.38 -6.78
N PHE A 55 -8.43 7.16 -6.53
CA PHE A 55 -7.65 6.14 -5.82
C PHE A 55 -6.60 5.57 -6.78
N VAL A 56 -5.32 5.80 -6.50
CA VAL A 56 -4.19 5.36 -7.32
C VAL A 56 -3.65 4.00 -6.83
N GLY A 57 -4.57 3.04 -6.70
CA GLY A 57 -4.29 1.67 -6.29
C GLY A 57 -4.18 1.42 -4.79
N ASP A 58 -4.25 0.13 -4.46
CA ASP A 58 -4.12 -0.46 -3.13
C ASP A 58 -5.06 0.15 -2.09
N VAL A 59 -6.35 0.24 -2.45
CA VAL A 59 -7.40 0.62 -1.48
C VAL A 59 -7.73 -0.54 -0.56
N PHE A 60 -7.77 -1.78 -1.09
CA PHE A 60 -7.98 -3.00 -0.30
C PHE A 60 -6.67 -3.76 -0.16
N ASP A 61 -6.49 -4.39 1.00
CA ASP A 61 -5.39 -5.33 1.24
C ASP A 61 -5.85 -6.78 1.09
N LEU A 62 -6.20 -7.17 -0.13
CA LEU A 62 -6.71 -8.52 -0.35
C LEU A 62 -5.63 -9.55 -0.06
N VAL A 63 -4.39 -9.31 -0.49
CA VAL A 63 -3.28 -10.28 -0.39
C VAL A 63 -2.96 -10.68 1.04
N ARG A 64 -3.07 -9.74 1.99
CA ARG A 64 -2.67 -9.94 3.39
C ARG A 64 -3.84 -10.14 4.34
N SER A 65 -5.02 -10.48 3.80
CA SER A 65 -6.15 -10.83 4.64
C SER A 65 -5.96 -12.18 5.35
N PRO A 66 -6.16 -12.26 6.68
CA PRO A 66 -6.20 -13.53 7.42
C PRO A 66 -7.19 -14.56 6.88
N ALA A 67 -8.25 -14.10 6.19
CA ALA A 67 -9.27 -14.94 5.57
C ALA A 67 -8.71 -16.03 4.65
N TRP A 68 -7.55 -15.81 4.03
CA TRP A 68 -6.90 -16.82 3.19
C TRP A 68 -6.50 -18.08 3.95
N LEU A 69 -6.23 -17.96 5.25
CA LEU A 69 -5.70 -19.05 6.06
C LEU A 69 -6.80 -19.99 6.59
N GLU A 70 -8.07 -19.59 6.52
CA GLU A 70 -9.22 -20.43 6.86
C GLU A 70 -9.47 -21.54 5.82
N GLY A 71 -8.94 -21.37 4.60
CA GLY A 71 -9.19 -22.26 3.48
C GLY A 71 -7.91 -22.76 2.80
N ARG A 72 -8.11 -23.49 1.70
CA ARG A 72 -7.01 -23.99 0.85
C ARG A 72 -6.58 -22.98 -0.22
N GLN A 73 -7.40 -21.94 -0.44
CA GLN A 73 -7.13 -20.94 -1.46
C GLN A 73 -6.13 -19.91 -0.96
N ARG A 74 -5.39 -19.33 -1.89
CA ARG A 74 -4.35 -18.34 -1.62
C ARG A 74 -4.42 -17.24 -2.67
N PRO A 75 -3.94 -16.02 -2.35
CA PRO A 75 -4.02 -14.91 -3.30
C PRO A 75 -3.22 -15.17 -4.57
N TYR A 76 -2.17 -16.01 -4.50
CA TYR A 76 -1.35 -16.40 -5.65
C TYR A 76 -1.90 -17.60 -6.46
N HIS A 77 -3.09 -18.11 -6.13
CA HIS A 77 -3.80 -19.04 -7.02
C HIS A 77 -4.45 -18.28 -8.20
N PRO A 78 -4.84 -18.98 -9.29
CA PRO A 78 -5.52 -18.35 -10.41
C PRO A 78 -6.74 -17.56 -9.95
N GLY A 79 -6.82 -16.30 -10.36
CA GLY A 79 -7.83 -15.37 -9.83
C GLY A 79 -9.26 -15.66 -10.30
N ASP A 80 -9.39 -16.37 -11.42
CA ASP A 80 -10.64 -16.89 -11.97
C ASP A 80 -11.12 -18.18 -11.29
N ASN A 81 -10.34 -18.73 -10.36
CA ASN A 81 -10.76 -19.85 -9.53
C ASN A 81 -11.94 -19.43 -8.63
N VAL A 82 -13.06 -20.15 -8.73
CA VAL A 82 -14.28 -19.87 -7.94
C VAL A 82 -14.03 -19.77 -6.44
N GLY A 83 -13.11 -20.58 -5.90
CA GLY A 83 -12.73 -20.52 -4.49
C GLY A 83 -11.98 -19.23 -4.14
N VAL A 84 -11.08 -18.77 -5.01
CA VAL A 84 -10.37 -17.50 -4.86
C VAL A 84 -11.35 -16.33 -4.95
N THR A 85 -12.22 -16.31 -5.95
CA THR A 85 -13.26 -15.29 -6.13
C THR A 85 -14.15 -15.18 -4.89
N ARG A 86 -14.65 -16.32 -4.38
CA ARG A 86 -15.50 -16.34 -3.18
C ARG A 86 -14.77 -15.81 -1.94
N THR A 87 -13.49 -16.14 -1.78
CA THR A 87 -12.70 -15.60 -0.67
C THR A 87 -12.52 -14.09 -0.81
N VAL A 88 -12.24 -13.57 -2.01
CA VAL A 88 -12.15 -12.13 -2.28
C VAL A 88 -13.46 -11.42 -1.95
N GLU A 89 -14.61 -11.96 -2.40
CA GLU A 89 -15.93 -11.39 -2.10
C GLU A 89 -16.22 -11.35 -0.60
N ARG A 90 -15.82 -12.38 0.15
CA ARG A 90 -15.92 -12.40 1.61
C ARG A 90 -15.03 -11.34 2.25
N ILE A 91 -13.77 -11.25 1.85
CA ILE A 91 -12.81 -10.25 2.37
C ILE A 91 -13.33 -8.83 2.15
N VAL A 92 -13.78 -8.54 0.93
CA VAL A 92 -14.32 -7.22 0.57
C VAL A 92 -15.58 -6.93 1.39
N THR A 93 -16.52 -7.87 1.50
CA THR A 93 -17.73 -7.68 2.29
C THR A 93 -17.42 -7.37 3.77
N ALA A 94 -16.51 -8.13 4.37
CA ALA A 94 -16.09 -7.91 5.76
C ALA A 94 -15.38 -6.56 5.92
N THR A 95 -14.51 -6.20 4.98
CA THR A 95 -13.80 -4.90 4.98
C THR A 95 -14.77 -3.73 4.83
N LEU A 96 -15.74 -3.81 3.92
CA LEU A 96 -16.79 -2.79 3.73
C LEU A 96 -17.65 -2.62 4.98
N ALA A 97 -17.99 -3.71 5.66
CA ALA A 97 -18.76 -3.66 6.90
C ALA A 97 -17.96 -2.99 8.04
N ARG A 98 -16.69 -3.37 8.19
CA ARG A 98 -15.79 -2.82 9.18
C ARG A 98 -15.53 -1.32 8.96
N GLU A 99 -15.27 -0.93 7.72
CA GLU A 99 -14.93 0.45 7.33
C GLU A 99 -16.16 1.22 6.82
N ALA A 100 -17.37 0.78 7.19
CA ALA A 100 -18.63 1.38 6.75
C ALA A 100 -18.69 2.91 6.96
N PRO A 101 -18.19 3.48 8.08
CA PRO A 101 -18.13 4.94 8.25
C PRO A 101 -17.29 5.66 7.19
N PHE A 102 -16.16 5.07 6.77
CA PHE A 102 -15.29 5.65 5.74
C PHE A 102 -15.98 5.70 4.38
N PHE A 103 -16.57 4.58 3.95
CA PHE A 103 -17.32 4.52 2.70
C PHE A 103 -18.56 5.43 2.72
N ALA A 104 -19.26 5.50 3.87
CA ALA A 104 -20.40 6.39 4.04
C ALA A 104 -20.01 7.88 3.93
N ALA A 105 -18.86 8.27 4.49
CA ALA A 105 -18.35 9.64 4.41
C ALA A 105 -18.08 10.06 2.95
N ILE A 106 -17.45 9.18 2.15
CA ILE A 106 -17.22 9.41 0.71
C ILE A 106 -18.55 9.44 -0.04
N ARG A 107 -19.40 8.43 0.15
CA ARG A 107 -20.68 8.30 -0.55
C ARG A 107 -21.58 9.51 -0.35
N ARG A 108 -21.60 10.09 0.85
CA ARG A 108 -22.37 11.31 1.13
C ARG A 108 -21.95 12.46 0.20
N ARG A 109 -20.65 12.63 -0.07
CA ARG A 109 -20.12 13.66 -0.97
C ARG A 109 -20.49 13.37 -2.42
N VAL A 110 -20.45 12.09 -2.81
CA VAL A 110 -20.85 11.65 -4.16
C VAL A 110 -22.33 11.91 -4.41
N GLN A 111 -23.20 11.51 -3.47
CA GLN A 111 -24.65 11.69 -3.59
C GLN A 111 -25.08 13.16 -3.53
N ALA A 112 -24.30 14.02 -2.85
CA ALA A 112 -24.49 15.47 -2.85
C ALA A 112 -24.03 16.15 -4.15
N GLY A 113 -23.43 15.41 -5.10
CA GLY A 113 -22.84 15.99 -6.31
C GLY A 113 -21.58 16.82 -6.03
N GLU A 114 -20.93 16.60 -4.89
CA GLU A 114 -19.70 17.30 -4.50
C GLU A 114 -18.44 16.58 -4.98
N LEU A 115 -18.54 15.27 -5.24
CA LEU A 115 -17.42 14.38 -5.50
C LEU A 115 -17.74 13.33 -6.59
N GLU A 116 -16.79 13.10 -7.46
CA GLU A 116 -16.71 11.96 -8.38
C GLU A 116 -15.53 11.08 -7.97
N VAL A 117 -15.68 9.76 -8.10
CA VAL A 117 -14.66 8.80 -7.66
C VAL A 117 -14.16 7.99 -8.85
N HIS A 118 -12.84 7.88 -8.96
CA HIS A 118 -12.12 7.06 -9.93
C HIS A 118 -11.25 6.04 -9.21
N TYR A 119 -11.13 4.84 -9.77
CA TYR A 119 -10.39 3.73 -9.16
C TYR A 119 -9.36 3.17 -10.14
N VAL A 120 -8.09 3.49 -9.92
CA VAL A 120 -6.96 2.82 -10.55
C VAL A 120 -6.58 1.61 -9.72
N GLN A 121 -6.40 0.46 -10.35
CA GLN A 121 -6.07 -0.80 -9.69
C GLN A 121 -4.60 -0.83 -9.25
N GLY A 122 -4.35 -1.28 -8.02
CA GLY A 122 -3.01 -1.64 -7.53
C GLY A 122 -2.77 -3.14 -7.46
N ASN A 123 -1.58 -3.54 -7.02
CA ASN A 123 -1.21 -4.96 -6.95
C ASN A 123 -1.99 -5.71 -5.85
N HIS A 124 -2.33 -5.06 -4.73
CA HIS A 124 -3.17 -5.68 -3.68
C HIS A 124 -4.65 -5.77 -4.08
N ASP A 125 -5.08 -4.93 -5.02
CA ASP A 125 -6.45 -4.90 -5.55
C ASP A 125 -6.65 -5.83 -6.76
N ARG A 126 -5.57 -6.44 -7.29
CA ARG A 126 -5.59 -7.10 -8.61
C ARG A 126 -6.68 -8.16 -8.75
N LEU A 127 -6.99 -8.88 -7.67
CA LEU A 127 -7.99 -9.95 -7.65
C LEU A 127 -9.42 -9.43 -7.82
N LEU A 128 -9.68 -8.15 -7.61
CA LEU A 128 -11.00 -7.55 -7.88
C LEU A 128 -11.40 -7.68 -9.35
N ARG A 129 -10.44 -7.81 -10.29
CA ARG A 129 -10.75 -8.00 -11.72
C ARG A 129 -11.61 -9.24 -11.99
N HIS A 130 -11.50 -10.25 -11.11
CA HIS A 130 -12.20 -11.52 -11.21
C HIS A 130 -13.43 -11.63 -10.29
N ALA A 131 -13.61 -10.67 -9.38
CA ALA A 131 -14.67 -10.68 -8.36
C ALA A 131 -15.73 -9.60 -8.65
N LYS A 132 -16.67 -9.92 -9.56
CA LYS A 132 -17.70 -8.98 -10.01
C LYS A 132 -18.61 -8.52 -8.86
N GLU A 133 -19.01 -9.41 -7.98
CA GLU A 133 -19.88 -9.05 -6.85
C GLU A 133 -19.15 -8.19 -5.82
N ALA A 134 -17.85 -8.44 -5.60
CA ALA A 134 -17.01 -7.56 -4.80
C ALA A 134 -16.96 -6.13 -5.39
N ARG A 135 -16.74 -6.01 -6.70
CA ARG A 135 -16.75 -4.71 -7.39
C ARG A 135 -18.10 -4.00 -7.32
N ARG A 136 -19.21 -4.76 -7.39
CA ARG A 136 -20.57 -4.24 -7.23
C ARG A 136 -20.81 -3.71 -5.82
N ALA A 137 -20.39 -4.47 -4.80
CA ALA A 137 -20.46 -4.04 -3.41
C ALA A 137 -19.63 -2.77 -3.16
N ILE A 138 -18.42 -2.67 -3.74
CA ILE A 138 -17.58 -1.47 -3.67
C ILE A 138 -18.26 -0.27 -4.35
N GLY A 139 -18.82 -0.47 -5.55
CA GLY A 139 -19.54 0.58 -6.28
C GLY A 139 -20.74 1.12 -5.49
N LEU A 140 -21.52 0.22 -4.89
CA LEU A 140 -22.63 0.57 -3.99
C LEU A 140 -22.12 1.33 -2.74
N ALA A 141 -21.04 0.85 -2.12
CA ALA A 141 -20.47 1.46 -0.93
C ALA A 141 -19.98 2.89 -1.19
N LEU A 142 -19.28 3.12 -2.31
CA LEU A 142 -18.69 4.42 -2.66
C LEU A 142 -19.69 5.41 -3.28
N THR A 143 -20.66 4.93 -4.07
CA THR A 143 -21.48 5.82 -4.91
C THR A 143 -22.98 5.73 -4.61
N GLY A 144 -23.42 4.70 -3.89
CA GLY A 144 -24.83 4.41 -3.68
C GLY A 144 -25.55 3.80 -4.89
N ARG A 145 -24.83 3.56 -6.00
CA ARG A 145 -25.36 2.90 -7.20
C ARG A 145 -24.97 1.43 -7.19
N ASP A 146 -25.92 0.57 -7.50
CA ASP A 146 -25.75 -0.89 -7.44
C ASP A 146 -25.12 -1.46 -8.71
N GLU A 147 -23.95 -0.90 -9.06
CA GLU A 147 -23.19 -1.16 -10.28
C GLU A 147 -21.73 -1.49 -9.94
N PRO A 148 -21.07 -2.40 -10.67
CA PRO A 148 -19.65 -2.67 -10.46
C PRO A 148 -18.79 -1.43 -10.67
N ILE A 149 -17.93 -1.11 -9.70
CA ILE A 149 -16.94 -0.03 -9.87
C ILE A 149 -16.01 -0.36 -11.06
N THR A 150 -15.74 0.64 -11.89
CA THR A 150 -14.76 0.53 -12.99
C THR A 150 -13.35 0.53 -12.41
N LEU A 151 -12.56 -0.48 -12.76
CA LEU A 151 -11.15 -0.57 -12.40
C LEU A 151 -10.31 -0.17 -13.62
N HIS A 152 -9.51 0.87 -13.45
CA HIS A 152 -8.60 1.37 -14.47
C HIS A 152 -7.20 0.79 -14.25
N ARG A 153 -6.51 0.35 -15.31
CA ARG A 153 -5.07 0.04 -15.23
C ARG A 153 -4.25 1.32 -15.12
N GLU A 154 -4.65 2.31 -15.91
CA GLU A 154 -4.17 3.69 -15.90
C GLU A 154 -5.35 4.61 -16.25
N LEU A 155 -5.28 5.86 -15.82
CA LEU A 155 -6.30 6.87 -16.09
C LEU A 155 -5.66 8.23 -16.34
N ALA A 156 -6.00 8.84 -17.47
CA ALA A 156 -5.56 10.19 -17.81
C ALA A 156 -6.60 11.22 -17.38
N PHE A 157 -6.12 12.35 -16.85
CA PHE A 157 -6.88 13.55 -16.57
C PHE A 157 -6.30 14.70 -17.41
N PRO A 158 -6.73 14.86 -18.68
CA PRO A 158 -6.14 15.82 -19.61
C PRO A 158 -6.25 17.27 -19.14
N ASP A 159 -7.37 17.65 -18.53
CA ASP A 159 -7.59 19.00 -17.97
C ASP A 159 -6.53 19.35 -16.91
N HIS A 160 -5.95 18.34 -16.25
CA HIS A 160 -4.90 18.49 -15.24
C HIS A 160 -3.51 18.17 -15.78
N GLY A 161 -3.39 17.63 -17.00
CA GLY A 161 -2.14 17.11 -17.53
C GLY A 161 -1.59 15.92 -16.72
N VAL A 162 -2.45 15.14 -16.07
CA VAL A 162 -2.07 14.03 -15.17
C VAL A 162 -2.30 12.68 -15.84
N LEU A 163 -1.35 11.75 -15.66
CA LEU A 163 -1.51 10.32 -15.87
C LEU A 163 -1.41 9.62 -14.51
N ALA A 164 -2.42 8.85 -14.12
CA ALA A 164 -2.45 8.08 -12.89
C ALA A 164 -2.34 6.58 -13.19
N TYR A 165 -1.39 5.89 -12.58
CA TYR A 165 -1.28 4.42 -12.59
C TYR A 165 -0.61 3.93 -11.29
N HIS A 166 -0.90 2.71 -10.85
CA HIS A 166 -0.30 2.23 -9.59
C HIS A 166 1.17 1.83 -9.78
N GLY A 167 2.01 2.08 -8.78
CA GLY A 167 3.46 2.04 -8.95
C GLY A 167 4.09 0.65 -9.17
N HIS A 168 3.37 -0.42 -8.84
CA HIS A 168 3.85 -1.80 -8.98
C HIS A 168 4.43 -2.15 -10.36
N LEU A 169 4.06 -1.47 -11.44
CA LEU A 169 4.57 -1.70 -12.81
C LEU A 169 6.11 -1.70 -12.94
N SER A 170 6.85 -1.05 -12.03
CA SER A 170 8.33 -1.09 -12.03
C SER A 170 8.92 -2.05 -11.00
N ASP A 171 8.09 -2.80 -10.28
CA ASP A 171 8.50 -3.74 -9.25
C ASP A 171 8.43 -5.19 -9.74
N PRO A 172 9.57 -5.83 -10.05
CA PRO A 172 9.59 -7.20 -10.54
C PRO A 172 9.12 -8.25 -9.50
N ILE A 173 8.94 -7.87 -8.23
CA ILE A 173 8.38 -8.73 -7.19
C ILE A 173 6.84 -8.69 -7.18
N ASN A 174 6.27 -7.52 -7.47
CA ASN A 174 4.84 -7.23 -7.34
C ASN A 174 4.15 -6.97 -8.70
N PHE A 175 4.82 -7.32 -9.80
CA PHE A 175 4.31 -7.13 -11.15
C PHE A 175 4.32 -8.40 -11.98
N ASP A 176 3.27 -8.55 -12.77
CA ASP A 176 3.14 -9.51 -13.84
C ASP A 176 2.34 -8.84 -14.98
N ASP A 177 2.80 -8.97 -16.23
CA ASP A 177 2.24 -8.27 -17.40
C ASP A 177 0.77 -8.62 -17.66
N ASP A 178 0.40 -9.87 -17.37
CA ASP A 178 -0.94 -10.41 -17.54
C ASP A 178 -1.83 -10.11 -16.31
N GLY A 179 -1.28 -9.45 -15.28
CA GLY A 179 -1.96 -9.17 -14.00
C GLY A 179 -2.14 -10.42 -13.13
N ASP A 180 -1.37 -11.47 -13.38
CA ASP A 180 -1.44 -12.73 -12.66
C ASP A 180 -0.77 -12.67 -11.29
N ALA A 181 -0.70 -13.81 -10.62
CA ALA A 181 -0.07 -13.94 -9.32
C ALA A 181 1.42 -13.60 -9.37
N THR A 182 1.86 -12.82 -8.39
CA THR A 182 3.24 -12.37 -8.25
C THR A 182 3.91 -13.10 -7.09
N ILE A 183 5.24 -13.08 -7.05
CA ILE A 183 5.95 -13.64 -5.88
C ILE A 183 5.68 -12.81 -4.62
N GLY A 184 5.38 -11.51 -4.78
CA GLY A 184 4.91 -10.62 -3.72
C GLY A 184 3.64 -11.13 -3.03
N ASP A 185 2.69 -11.70 -3.77
CA ASP A 185 1.48 -12.28 -3.18
C ASP A 185 1.78 -13.45 -2.24
N ALA A 186 2.72 -14.30 -2.64
CA ALA A 186 3.18 -15.40 -1.81
C ALA A 186 3.97 -14.89 -0.60
N ILE A 187 4.83 -13.88 -0.76
CA ILE A 187 5.56 -13.28 0.37
C ILE A 187 4.56 -12.70 1.39
N GLY A 188 3.58 -11.91 0.92
CA GLY A 188 2.57 -11.29 1.76
C GLY A 188 1.73 -12.32 2.52
N SER A 189 1.25 -13.36 1.84
CA SER A 189 0.36 -14.35 2.47
C SER A 189 1.07 -15.45 3.24
N GLU A 190 2.24 -15.92 2.80
CA GLU A 190 2.92 -17.08 3.40
C GLU A 190 4.00 -16.71 4.41
N LEU A 191 4.61 -15.52 4.30
CA LEU A 191 5.60 -15.04 5.26
C LEU A 191 5.00 -13.99 6.19
N ILE A 192 4.56 -12.86 5.64
CA ILE A 192 4.16 -11.68 6.42
C ILE A 192 2.91 -11.97 7.26
N LEU A 193 1.88 -12.55 6.66
CA LEU A 193 0.62 -12.84 7.32
C LEU A 193 0.72 -14.01 8.33
N ARG A 194 1.44 -15.08 7.99
CA ARG A 194 1.53 -16.29 8.83
C ARG A 194 2.48 -16.12 10.02
N PHE A 195 3.49 -15.25 9.90
CA PHE A 195 4.46 -15.00 10.98
C PHE A 195 3.81 -14.60 12.31
N PRO A 196 3.02 -13.51 12.41
CA PRO A 196 2.42 -13.11 13.67
C PRO A 196 1.51 -14.20 14.22
N GLN A 197 0.71 -14.83 13.38
CA GLN A 197 -0.22 -15.89 13.80
C GLN A 197 0.49 -17.10 14.41
N ARG A 198 1.61 -17.54 13.82
CA ARG A 198 2.40 -18.64 14.37
C ARG A 198 3.08 -18.28 15.67
N ILE A 199 3.59 -17.05 15.79
CA ILE A 199 4.14 -16.58 17.06
C ILE A 199 3.06 -16.59 18.14
N ARG A 200 1.87 -16.04 17.87
CA ARG A 200 0.74 -16.07 18.81
C ARG A 200 0.36 -17.48 19.25
N ALA A 201 0.36 -18.44 18.32
CA ALA A 201 0.09 -19.85 18.64
C ALA A 201 1.17 -20.48 19.53
N MET A 202 2.42 -20.02 19.41
CA MET A 202 3.56 -20.54 20.18
C MET A 202 3.67 -19.94 21.59
N ILE A 203 3.44 -18.64 21.73
CA ILE A 203 3.68 -17.91 23.01
C ILE A 203 2.39 -17.55 23.77
N GLY A 204 1.22 -17.77 23.16
CA GLY A 204 -0.10 -17.44 23.71
C GLY A 204 -0.54 -16.01 23.38
N ALA A 205 -1.82 -15.84 23.03
CA ALA A 205 -2.39 -14.59 22.49
C ALA A 205 -2.28 -13.37 23.43
N ASP A 206 -2.14 -13.59 24.74
CA ASP A 206 -2.10 -12.56 25.76
C ASP A 206 -0.68 -12.02 26.05
N HIS A 207 0.33 -12.51 25.33
CA HIS A 207 1.70 -12.06 25.52
C HIS A 207 1.81 -10.55 25.22
N PRO A 208 2.40 -9.74 26.12
CA PRO A 208 2.41 -8.27 26.00
C PRO A 208 3.07 -7.76 24.71
N ALA A 209 3.95 -8.56 24.13
CA ALA A 209 4.65 -8.31 22.87
C ALA A 209 3.84 -8.51 21.59
N ILE A 210 2.68 -9.15 21.65
CA ILE A 210 1.97 -9.58 20.44
C ILE A 210 1.52 -8.41 19.58
N GLY A 211 1.15 -7.29 20.22
CA GLY A 211 0.86 -6.05 19.51
C GLY A 211 2.02 -5.63 18.61
N ASP A 212 3.24 -5.69 19.14
CA ASP A 212 4.45 -5.31 18.39
C ASP A 212 4.76 -6.32 17.27
N ILE A 213 4.35 -7.59 17.38
CA ILE A 213 4.61 -8.62 16.36
C ILE A 213 3.73 -8.38 15.11
N ASP A 214 2.55 -7.82 15.27
CA ASP A 214 1.61 -7.55 14.17
C ASP A 214 2.06 -6.40 13.27
N ASP A 215 2.95 -5.54 13.77
CA ASP A 215 3.51 -4.40 13.04
C ASP A 215 4.46 -4.80 11.90
N ILE A 216 4.79 -6.10 11.78
CA ILE A 216 5.54 -6.65 10.64
C ILE A 216 4.92 -6.24 9.29
N ASP A 217 3.60 -6.08 9.26
CA ASP A 217 2.85 -5.69 8.06
C ASP A 217 3.09 -4.23 7.63
N ASP A 218 3.59 -3.39 8.53
CA ASP A 218 3.86 -1.97 8.32
C ASP A 218 5.36 -1.67 8.20
N VAL A 219 6.21 -2.70 8.21
CA VAL A 219 7.65 -2.60 7.94
C VAL A 219 7.87 -2.31 6.47
N ARG A 220 8.52 -1.19 6.17
CA ARG A 220 8.83 -0.77 4.80
C ARG A 220 10.32 -0.41 4.66
N PRO A 221 10.96 -0.75 3.52
CA PRO A 221 10.46 -1.63 2.44
C PRO A 221 10.32 -3.09 2.93
N VAL A 222 9.55 -3.93 2.23
CA VAL A 222 9.32 -5.35 2.62
C VAL A 222 10.62 -6.13 2.86
N TYR A 223 11.70 -5.80 2.15
CA TYR A 223 13.03 -6.40 2.36
C TYR A 223 13.66 -6.09 3.74
N ALA A 224 13.10 -5.15 4.50
CA ALA A 224 13.53 -4.82 5.84
C ALA A 224 12.87 -5.73 6.91
N VAL A 225 11.86 -6.52 6.54
CA VAL A 225 11.18 -7.46 7.45
C VAL A 225 12.17 -8.36 8.20
N PRO A 226 13.14 -9.04 7.55
CA PRO A 226 14.12 -9.83 8.28
C PRO A 226 14.93 -9.02 9.31
N ALA A 227 15.22 -7.75 9.04
CA ALA A 227 15.93 -6.89 9.98
C ALA A 227 15.05 -6.47 11.16
N TRP A 228 13.78 -6.14 10.89
CA TRP A 228 12.80 -5.81 11.91
C TRP A 228 12.53 -7.00 12.85
N VAL A 229 12.37 -8.20 12.30
CA VAL A 229 12.21 -9.45 13.08
C VAL A 229 13.38 -9.66 14.05
N ARG A 230 14.61 -9.29 13.66
CA ARG A 230 15.78 -9.33 14.56
C ARG A 230 15.71 -8.28 15.67
N GLN A 231 15.30 -7.06 15.36
CA GLN A 231 15.18 -6.01 16.38
C GLN A 231 14.15 -6.41 17.44
N LEU A 232 13.02 -6.97 17.01
CA LEU A 232 11.97 -7.42 17.92
C LEU A 232 12.51 -8.45 18.92
N GLY A 233 13.25 -9.45 18.45
CA GLY A 233 13.91 -10.44 19.34
C GLY A 233 15.03 -9.86 20.21
N ALA A 234 15.68 -8.76 19.80
CA ALA A 234 16.71 -8.10 20.60
C ALA A 234 16.11 -7.24 21.73
N VAL A 235 14.96 -6.60 21.47
CA VAL A 235 14.19 -5.84 22.46
C VAL A 235 13.46 -6.80 23.41
N GLN A 236 12.88 -7.87 22.86
CA GLN A 236 12.09 -8.88 23.57
C GLN A 236 12.89 -10.19 23.63
N ARG A 237 13.84 -10.27 24.57
CA ARG A 237 14.83 -11.37 24.64
C ARG A 237 14.21 -12.76 24.79
N ASP A 238 13.08 -12.84 25.45
CA ASP A 238 12.22 -14.02 25.61
C ASP A 238 11.63 -14.50 24.27
N LEU A 239 11.38 -13.59 23.34
CA LEU A 239 10.87 -13.90 22.00
C LEU A 239 11.95 -14.25 20.98
N LEU A 240 13.23 -14.02 21.27
CA LEU A 240 14.32 -14.27 20.32
C LEU A 240 14.30 -15.70 19.75
N ARG A 241 14.09 -16.70 20.61
CA ARG A 241 14.03 -18.12 20.21
C ARG A 241 12.74 -18.43 19.44
N PRO A 242 11.53 -18.15 19.96
CA PRO A 242 10.28 -18.29 19.20
C PRO A 242 10.32 -17.65 17.81
N ILE A 243 10.78 -16.40 17.74
CA ILE A 243 10.92 -15.64 16.49
C ILE A 243 11.84 -16.36 15.50
N GLY A 244 13.04 -16.72 15.94
CA GLY A 244 14.02 -17.39 15.07
C GLY A 244 13.53 -18.74 14.55
N GLN A 245 12.84 -19.50 15.40
CA GLN A 245 12.25 -20.79 15.02
C GLN A 245 11.14 -20.62 13.98
N VAL A 246 10.11 -19.81 14.30
CA VAL A 246 8.96 -19.60 13.42
C VAL A 246 9.37 -19.01 12.08
N TRP A 247 10.30 -18.03 12.07
CA TRP A 247 10.79 -17.44 10.83
C TRP A 247 11.50 -18.47 9.96
N SER A 248 12.37 -19.30 10.54
CA SER A 248 13.11 -20.32 9.80
C SER A 248 12.16 -21.36 9.18
N GLU A 249 11.19 -21.85 9.96
CA GLU A 249 10.18 -22.80 9.49
C GLU A 249 9.32 -22.22 8.36
N LEU A 250 8.89 -20.96 8.48
CA LEU A 250 8.11 -20.28 7.44
C LEU A 250 8.91 -20.09 6.16
N VAL A 251 10.19 -19.74 6.25
CA VAL A 251 11.07 -19.64 5.08
C VAL A 251 11.22 -20.99 4.38
N ASP A 252 11.39 -22.08 5.14
CA ASP A 252 11.51 -23.43 4.55
C ASP A 252 10.21 -23.86 3.86
N GLU A 253 9.05 -23.63 4.48
CA GLU A 253 7.74 -23.86 3.85
C GLU A 253 7.54 -22.99 2.60
N PHE A 254 7.93 -21.73 2.65
CA PHE A 254 7.84 -20.80 1.53
C PHE A 254 8.69 -21.26 0.34
N LEU A 255 9.95 -21.63 0.58
CA LEU A 255 10.83 -22.14 -0.47
C LEU A 255 10.36 -23.50 -1.02
N GLY A 256 9.72 -24.32 -0.18
CA GLY A 256 9.11 -25.60 -0.55
C GLY A 256 7.79 -25.48 -1.30
N ASN A 257 7.16 -24.30 -1.35
CA ASN A 257 5.88 -24.08 -2.01
C ASN A 257 5.99 -24.23 -3.54
N ASP A 258 5.04 -24.95 -4.17
CA ASP A 258 5.05 -25.24 -5.61
C ASP A 258 5.01 -23.97 -6.49
N PHE A 259 4.24 -22.96 -6.09
CA PHE A 259 4.18 -21.69 -6.81
C PHE A 259 5.54 -20.98 -6.76
N VAL A 260 6.09 -20.83 -5.55
CA VAL A 260 7.39 -20.19 -5.31
C VAL A 260 8.51 -20.90 -6.05
N SER A 261 8.58 -22.22 -5.93
CA SER A 261 9.57 -23.07 -6.60
C SER A 261 9.49 -22.95 -8.13
N ARG A 262 8.29 -22.90 -8.71
CA ARG A 262 8.12 -22.68 -10.16
C ARG A 262 8.56 -21.28 -10.58
N TRP A 263 8.18 -20.26 -9.80
CA TRP A 263 8.57 -18.88 -10.07
C TRP A 263 10.10 -18.74 -10.05
N LEU A 264 10.77 -19.23 -9.01
CA LEU A 264 12.24 -19.21 -8.90
C LEU A 264 12.92 -19.88 -10.10
N ARG A 265 12.41 -21.03 -10.55
CA ARG A 265 12.95 -21.72 -11.75
C ARG A 265 12.74 -20.95 -13.05
N LYS A 266 11.65 -20.19 -13.19
CA LYS A 266 11.36 -19.38 -14.39
C LYS A 266 12.37 -18.24 -14.53
N GLN A 267 12.73 -17.61 -13.41
CA GLN A 267 13.68 -16.51 -13.36
C GLN A 267 15.10 -16.93 -13.82
N HIS A 268 15.49 -18.19 -13.59
CA HIS A 268 16.81 -18.72 -13.96
C HIS A 268 17.14 -18.64 -15.47
N LYS A 269 16.16 -18.39 -16.34
CA LYS A 269 16.35 -18.34 -17.81
C LYS A 269 16.82 -16.98 -18.32
N THR A 270 16.85 -15.94 -17.49
CA THR A 270 17.32 -14.59 -17.85
C THR A 270 18.74 -14.34 -17.31
N PHE A 271 19.70 -14.05 -18.20
CA PHE A 271 21.13 -13.92 -17.89
C PHE A 271 21.43 -12.82 -16.85
N GLY A 272 22.27 -13.14 -15.85
CA GLY A 272 22.69 -12.25 -14.75
C GLY A 272 22.57 -12.94 -13.38
N LEU A 273 23.03 -12.32 -12.29
CA LEU A 273 22.58 -12.73 -10.94
C LEU A 273 21.08 -12.49 -10.84
N ASP A 274 20.35 -13.52 -11.24
CA ASP A 274 18.92 -13.55 -11.37
C ASP A 274 18.24 -13.15 -10.05
N LEU A 275 17.20 -12.32 -10.15
CA LEU A 275 16.42 -11.82 -9.01
C LEU A 275 15.96 -12.97 -8.10
N GLY A 276 15.58 -14.10 -8.70
CA GLY A 276 15.20 -15.31 -7.97
C GLY A 276 16.35 -15.87 -7.12
N LYS A 277 17.58 -15.93 -7.65
CA LYS A 277 18.75 -16.38 -6.89
C LYS A 277 19.08 -15.45 -5.73
N LYS A 278 18.99 -14.13 -5.95
CA LYS A 278 19.20 -13.14 -4.89
C LYS A 278 18.15 -13.26 -3.78
N LEU A 279 16.88 -13.37 -4.15
CA LEU A 279 15.79 -13.55 -3.19
C LEU A 279 15.96 -14.85 -2.40
N ARG A 280 16.23 -15.97 -3.08
CA ARG A 280 16.50 -17.24 -2.42
C ARG A 280 17.67 -17.15 -1.46
N LEU A 281 18.81 -16.59 -1.90
CA LEU A 281 19.98 -16.42 -1.03
C LEU A 281 19.66 -15.55 0.19
N LEU A 282 18.95 -14.43 0.02
CA LEU A 282 18.55 -13.56 1.13
C LEU A 282 17.66 -14.29 2.13
N LEU A 283 16.67 -15.04 1.66
CA LEU A 283 15.79 -15.84 2.50
C LEU A 283 16.58 -16.95 3.21
N GLU A 284 17.44 -17.68 2.49
CA GLU A 284 18.24 -18.75 3.06
C GLU A 284 19.22 -18.24 4.14
N LEU A 285 19.85 -17.08 3.91
CA LEU A 285 20.71 -16.40 4.89
C LEU A 285 19.92 -15.88 6.09
N SER A 286 18.65 -15.52 5.92
CA SER A 286 17.78 -15.11 7.03
C SER A 286 17.44 -16.26 7.98
N ARG A 287 17.62 -17.54 7.55
CA ARG A 287 17.44 -18.74 8.39
C ARG A 287 18.64 -19.04 9.29
N THR A 288 19.86 -18.94 8.74
CA THR A 288 21.07 -19.48 9.38
C THR A 288 21.55 -18.57 10.49
N ARG A 289 20.90 -18.67 11.65
CA ARG A 289 21.10 -17.86 12.86
C ARG A 289 20.82 -16.38 12.58
N ILE A 290 20.21 -15.72 13.54
CA ILE A 290 20.29 -14.28 13.72
C ILE A 290 21.79 -13.95 13.88
N MET A 291 22.53 -13.85 12.78
CA MET A 291 24.00 -13.81 12.79
C MET A 291 24.43 -12.43 13.29
N ALA A 292 24.86 -12.44 14.55
CA ALA A 292 25.96 -11.70 15.15
C ALA A 292 26.53 -10.51 14.34
N ALA A 293 26.38 -9.32 14.92
CA ALA A 293 27.30 -8.20 14.77
C ALA A 293 27.58 -7.67 13.34
N ALA A 294 26.62 -7.74 12.42
CA ALA A 294 26.70 -6.88 11.24
C ALA A 294 26.39 -5.44 11.66
N HIS A 295 27.39 -4.56 11.62
CA HIS A 295 27.26 -3.14 11.97
C HIS A 295 26.04 -2.50 11.28
N ASP A 296 25.07 -2.13 12.11
CA ASP A 296 23.71 -1.72 11.77
C ASP A 296 23.62 -0.53 10.80
N GLU A 297 24.62 0.34 10.80
CA GLU A 297 24.68 1.51 9.92
C GLU A 297 24.76 1.13 8.43
N ARG A 298 25.54 0.08 8.08
CA ARG A 298 25.68 -0.36 6.68
C ARG A 298 24.38 -0.92 6.12
N LEU A 299 23.58 -1.56 6.98
CA LEU A 299 22.31 -2.14 6.59
C LEU A 299 21.25 -1.05 6.38
N THR A 300 21.17 -0.06 7.27
CA THR A 300 20.27 1.09 7.07
C THR A 300 20.67 1.91 5.85
N GLN A 301 21.97 2.12 5.60
CA GLN A 301 22.44 2.76 4.37
C GLN A 301 22.07 1.93 3.13
N LEU A 302 22.19 0.61 3.18
CA LEU A 302 21.73 -0.27 2.10
C LEU A 302 20.22 -0.11 1.85
N TYR A 303 19.39 -0.05 2.90
CA TYR A 303 17.94 0.16 2.75
C TYR A 303 17.60 1.52 2.13
N LYS A 304 18.26 2.60 2.56
CA LYS A 304 18.11 3.93 1.95
C LYS A 304 18.49 3.91 0.47
N VAL A 305 19.60 3.26 0.11
CA VAL A 305 20.04 3.11 -1.28
C VAL A 305 19.02 2.31 -2.10
N VAL A 306 18.47 1.22 -1.55
CA VAL A 306 17.44 0.41 -2.21
C VAL A 306 16.16 1.22 -2.43
N GLN A 307 15.70 1.96 -1.43
CA GLN A 307 14.52 2.83 -1.52
C GLN A 307 14.73 3.92 -2.60
N HIS A 308 15.84 4.64 -2.56
CA HIS A 308 16.14 5.66 -3.59
C HIS A 308 16.29 5.05 -4.99
N SER A 309 16.83 3.85 -5.10
CA SER A 309 16.91 3.14 -6.39
C SER A 309 15.53 2.76 -6.91
N PHE A 310 14.60 2.43 -6.01
CA PHE A 310 13.22 2.12 -6.35
C PHE A 310 12.49 3.37 -6.87
N ASP A 311 12.52 4.47 -6.12
CA ASP A 311 11.94 5.76 -6.54
C ASP A 311 12.55 6.25 -7.86
N GLY A 312 13.86 6.08 -8.03
CA GLY A 312 14.55 6.38 -9.29
C GLY A 312 14.01 5.58 -10.48
N LYS A 313 13.80 4.26 -10.34
CA LYS A 313 13.20 3.44 -11.39
C LYS A 313 11.76 3.86 -11.73
N MET A 314 10.98 4.15 -10.70
CA MET A 314 9.60 4.64 -10.84
C MET A 314 9.53 5.94 -11.64
N SER A 315 10.39 6.90 -11.30
CA SER A 315 10.51 8.19 -12.01
C SER A 315 10.97 8.01 -13.46
N ALA A 316 11.87 7.07 -13.74
CA ALA A 316 12.33 6.78 -15.09
C ALA A 316 11.21 6.17 -15.96
N LEU A 317 10.45 5.22 -15.42
CA LEU A 317 9.26 4.69 -16.09
C LEU A 317 8.22 5.79 -16.32
N ALA A 318 8.00 6.67 -15.33
CA ALA A 318 7.09 7.80 -15.46
C ALA A 318 7.46 8.71 -16.66
N GLY A 319 8.76 9.02 -16.82
CA GLY A 319 9.24 9.77 -17.99
C GLY A 319 8.97 9.04 -19.32
N GLN A 320 9.14 7.72 -19.35
CA GLN A 320 8.81 6.90 -20.52
C GLN A 320 7.30 6.88 -20.80
N GLN A 321 6.46 6.83 -19.78
CA GLN A 321 5.01 6.83 -19.96
C GLN A 321 4.51 8.19 -20.48
N LEU A 322 5.04 9.30 -19.97
CA LEU A 322 4.68 10.62 -20.46
C LEU A 322 5.09 10.83 -21.92
N SER A 323 6.21 10.26 -22.38
CA SER A 323 6.60 10.39 -23.80
C SER A 323 5.62 9.71 -24.77
N ARG A 324 4.82 8.76 -24.28
CA ARG A 324 3.73 8.10 -25.03
C ARG A 324 2.39 8.83 -24.95
N HIS A 325 2.25 9.78 -24.02
CA HIS A 325 1.00 10.49 -23.75
C HIS A 325 1.15 11.99 -24.00
N ALA A 326 0.91 12.38 -25.26
CA ALA A 326 0.99 13.78 -25.67
C ALA A 326 0.06 14.67 -24.82
N GLY A 327 0.58 15.82 -24.36
CA GLY A 327 -0.17 16.81 -23.59
C GLY A 327 -0.17 16.60 -22.07
N LEU A 328 0.22 15.42 -21.59
CA LEU A 328 0.37 15.16 -20.15
C LEU A 328 1.76 15.56 -19.66
N ARG A 329 1.86 15.93 -18.39
CA ARG A 329 3.09 16.48 -17.77
C ARG A 329 3.34 15.94 -16.36
N TYR A 330 2.32 15.40 -15.73
CA TYR A 330 2.41 14.86 -14.38
C TYR A 330 2.09 13.37 -14.40
N VAL A 331 2.88 12.59 -13.65
CA VAL A 331 2.58 11.18 -13.37
C VAL A 331 2.33 11.04 -11.89
N VAL A 332 1.29 10.30 -11.52
CA VAL A 332 0.91 10.09 -10.13
C VAL A 332 0.76 8.60 -9.87
N ASN A 333 1.52 8.10 -8.88
CA ASN A 333 1.56 6.69 -8.49
C ASN A 333 1.35 6.52 -6.98
N GLY A 334 1.12 5.29 -6.55
CA GLY A 334 1.27 4.80 -5.17
C GLY A 334 2.42 3.79 -5.04
N HIS A 335 2.22 2.73 -4.26
CA HIS A 335 2.98 1.47 -4.16
C HIS A 335 4.16 1.45 -3.19
N SER A 336 4.96 2.50 -3.10
CA SER A 336 6.11 2.50 -2.17
C SER A 336 5.70 2.80 -0.73
N HIS A 337 4.47 3.28 -0.51
CA HIS A 337 3.98 3.89 0.72
C HIS A 337 4.74 5.15 1.17
N PHE A 338 5.76 5.58 0.43
CA PHE A 338 6.52 6.78 0.72
C PHE A 338 6.15 7.86 -0.27
N ALA A 339 5.63 8.96 0.25
CA ALA A 339 5.33 10.11 -0.59
C ALA A 339 6.63 10.66 -1.18
N ALA A 340 6.63 10.91 -2.49
CA ALA A 340 7.77 11.43 -3.22
C ALA A 340 7.34 12.42 -4.30
N MET A 341 8.20 13.38 -4.61
CA MET A 341 8.06 14.29 -5.74
C MET A 341 9.41 14.38 -6.43
N GLN A 342 9.45 14.04 -7.72
CA GLN A 342 10.68 14.05 -8.51
C GLN A 342 10.46 14.78 -9.84
N PRO A 343 11.22 15.86 -10.10
CA PRO A 343 11.20 16.52 -11.41
C PRO A 343 11.67 15.57 -12.51
N LEU A 344 10.94 15.55 -13.64
CA LEU A 344 11.28 14.77 -14.84
C LEU A 344 11.87 15.67 -15.95
N GLY A 345 12.19 16.92 -15.64
CA GLY A 345 12.68 17.91 -16.59
C GLY A 345 11.55 18.66 -17.28
N ARG A 346 11.67 18.88 -18.59
CA ARG A 346 10.68 19.60 -19.41
C ARG A 346 10.19 18.72 -20.56
N LEU A 347 8.87 18.56 -20.65
CA LEU A 347 8.19 17.88 -21.77
C LEU A 347 7.32 18.90 -22.48
N GLY A 348 7.48 19.02 -23.81
CA GLY A 348 6.76 20.05 -24.59
C GLY A 348 7.03 21.48 -24.10
N GLY A 349 8.24 21.75 -23.59
CA GLY A 349 8.64 23.06 -23.05
C GLY A 349 8.08 23.39 -21.65
N ARG A 350 7.26 22.53 -21.05
CA ARG A 350 6.65 22.72 -19.73
C ARG A 350 7.28 21.79 -18.69
N PRO A 351 7.37 22.19 -17.41
CA PRO A 351 7.86 21.31 -16.35
C PRO A 351 7.03 20.03 -16.26
N ALA A 352 7.71 18.90 -16.09
CA ALA A 352 7.10 17.60 -15.87
C ALA A 352 7.56 17.03 -14.52
N VAL A 353 6.65 16.32 -13.83
CA VAL A 353 6.89 15.86 -12.45
C VAL A 353 6.28 14.48 -12.23
N TYR A 354 7.02 13.63 -11.55
CA TYR A 354 6.55 12.38 -10.98
C TYR A 354 6.16 12.60 -9.52
N PHE A 355 5.00 12.08 -9.12
CA PHE A 355 4.53 12.05 -7.74
C PHE A 355 4.28 10.60 -7.30
N ASN A 356 4.71 10.29 -6.08
CA ASN A 356 4.17 9.19 -5.30
C ASN A 356 3.26 9.77 -4.21
N THR A 357 2.00 9.35 -4.15
CA THR A 357 1.03 9.85 -3.17
C THR A 357 1.25 9.31 -1.77
N GLY A 358 2.12 8.32 -1.56
CA GLY A 358 2.43 7.76 -0.25
C GLY A 358 1.36 6.81 0.26
N THR A 359 0.88 6.99 1.49
CA THR A 359 -0.07 6.07 2.14
C THR A 359 -0.92 6.79 3.19
N TRP A 360 -2.06 6.18 3.55
CA TRP A 360 -2.93 6.60 4.67
C TRP A 360 -2.87 5.60 5.85
N ARG A 361 -1.77 4.84 5.96
CA ARG A 361 -1.57 3.80 6.97
C ARG A 361 -0.60 4.24 8.07
N THR A 362 -0.59 3.46 9.15
CA THR A 362 0.56 3.38 10.04
C THR A 362 1.78 2.93 9.24
N VAL A 363 2.90 3.60 9.43
CA VAL A 363 4.20 3.18 8.88
C VAL A 363 5.22 3.09 10.00
N HIS A 364 6.06 2.07 9.92
CA HIS A 364 7.21 1.92 10.80
C HIS A 364 8.45 2.38 10.05
N GLN A 365 8.81 3.66 10.23
CA GLN A 365 10.00 4.21 9.57
C GLN A 365 11.26 3.83 10.36
N ILE A 366 12.25 3.31 9.63
CA ILE A 366 13.56 2.98 10.20
C ILE A 366 14.32 4.25 10.59
N GLY A 367 14.72 4.31 11.86
CA GLY A 367 15.59 5.31 12.45
C GLY A 367 16.87 4.68 13.02
N HIS A 368 17.57 5.46 13.83
CA HIS A 368 18.75 5.02 14.58
C HIS A 368 18.60 5.40 16.04
N ASP A 369 18.84 4.44 16.94
CA ASP A 369 19.08 4.75 18.35
C ASP A 369 20.45 5.43 18.51
N LEU A 370 20.69 6.05 19.68
CA LEU A 370 21.95 6.72 20.06
C LEU A 370 23.21 5.81 20.09
N GLY A 371 23.13 4.59 19.56
CA GLY A 371 24.25 3.65 19.35
C GLY A 371 24.29 3.03 17.95
N GLY A 372 23.55 3.58 16.97
CA GLY A 372 23.54 3.12 15.58
C GLY A 372 22.64 1.93 15.27
N ARG A 373 22.00 1.33 16.30
CA ARG A 373 21.03 0.25 16.14
C ARG A 373 19.78 0.73 15.39
N PRO A 374 19.18 -0.08 14.50
CA PRO A 374 17.92 0.29 13.86
C PRO A 374 16.87 0.42 14.95
N SER A 375 16.11 1.50 14.88
CA SER A 375 14.87 1.66 15.64
C SER A 375 13.73 1.89 14.66
N PHE A 376 12.49 1.63 15.07
CA PHE A 376 11.31 1.91 14.25
C PHE A 376 10.41 2.84 15.04
N VAL A 377 10.01 3.94 14.41
CA VAL A 377 9.03 4.86 14.99
C VAL A 377 7.72 4.68 14.23
N PRO A 378 6.65 4.21 14.89
CA PRO A 378 5.33 4.17 14.28
C PRO A 378 4.74 5.57 14.17
N TYR A 379 4.15 5.89 13.03
CA TYR A 379 3.24 7.03 12.88
C TYR A 379 2.18 6.74 11.82
N ASP A 380 0.99 7.30 12.01
CA ASP A 380 -0.08 7.31 11.00
C ASP A 380 0.29 8.35 9.93
N ALA A 381 0.64 7.88 8.73
CA ALA A 381 0.91 8.75 7.59
C ALA A 381 -0.40 9.17 6.92
N MET A 382 -0.42 10.40 6.39
CA MET A 382 -1.51 10.91 5.56
C MET A 382 -0.94 11.83 4.50
N SER A 383 -0.93 11.36 3.26
CA SER A 383 -0.39 12.11 2.11
C SER A 383 -1.34 12.08 0.92
N TYR A 384 -1.33 13.16 0.15
CA TYR A 384 -2.22 13.34 -1.00
C TYR A 384 -1.67 14.40 -1.95
N LEU A 385 -2.11 14.34 -3.20
CA LEU A 385 -1.86 15.36 -4.20
C LEU A 385 -3.19 16.03 -4.57
N VAL A 386 -3.21 17.36 -4.59
CA VAL A 386 -4.35 18.15 -5.06
C VAL A 386 -3.92 18.95 -6.28
N MET A 387 -4.71 18.88 -7.32
CA MET A 387 -4.60 19.64 -8.55
C MET A 387 -5.79 20.60 -8.59
N PHE A 388 -5.52 21.90 -8.57
CA PHE A 388 -6.54 22.93 -8.33
C PHE A 388 -7.35 23.25 -9.59
N PRO A 389 -8.60 23.72 -9.42
CA PRO A 389 -9.43 24.16 -10.53
C PRO A 389 -8.91 25.47 -11.15
N ASP A 390 -9.40 25.78 -12.35
CA ASP A 390 -9.13 27.09 -12.97
C ASP A 390 -9.72 28.22 -12.12
N GLY A 391 -8.99 29.33 -12.00
CA GLY A 391 -9.43 30.47 -11.20
C GLY A 391 -9.29 30.28 -9.69
N ASP A 392 -8.50 29.31 -9.22
CA ASP A 392 -8.10 29.23 -7.80
C ASP A 392 -7.60 30.59 -7.31
N THR A 393 -8.19 31.09 -6.22
CA THR A 393 -7.95 32.45 -5.71
C THR A 393 -6.50 32.70 -5.26
N LEU A 394 -5.73 31.63 -5.01
CA LEU A 394 -4.32 31.70 -4.66
C LEU A 394 -3.39 31.43 -5.86
N GLY A 395 -3.94 31.18 -7.05
CA GLY A 395 -3.18 30.95 -8.28
C GLY A 395 -2.39 29.63 -8.29
N ARG A 396 -2.84 28.61 -7.56
CA ARG A 396 -2.15 27.32 -7.46
C ARG A 396 -2.48 26.40 -8.64
N ASP A 397 -1.48 25.68 -9.15
CA ASP A 397 -1.72 24.55 -10.08
C ASP A 397 -1.91 23.24 -9.30
N TYR A 398 -1.03 22.98 -8.33
CA TYR A 398 -1.13 21.83 -7.44
C TYR A 398 -0.52 22.09 -6.06
N GLU A 399 -0.93 21.28 -5.09
CA GLU A 399 -0.28 21.14 -3.78
C GLU A 399 -0.03 19.66 -3.50
N TRP A 400 1.15 19.34 -3.01
CA TRP A 400 1.52 18.02 -2.55
C TRP A 400 1.73 18.06 -1.04
N TRP A 401 0.93 17.30 -0.30
CA TRP A 401 0.91 17.31 1.16
C TRP A 401 1.36 15.97 1.73
N THR A 402 2.17 16.05 2.77
CA THR A 402 2.55 14.91 3.60
C THR A 402 2.39 15.28 5.06
N GLY A 403 1.80 14.38 5.84
CA GLY A 403 1.60 14.55 7.27
C GLY A 403 1.83 13.24 8.02
N ALA A 404 2.23 13.37 9.27
CA ALA A 404 2.39 12.26 10.20
C ALA A 404 1.65 12.58 11.50
N LEU A 405 1.00 11.57 12.07
CA LEU A 405 0.31 11.64 13.35
C LEU A 405 0.85 10.55 14.28
N VAL A 406 1.12 10.91 15.53
CA VAL A 406 1.42 9.96 16.59
C VAL A 406 0.35 10.12 17.68
N ALA A 407 -0.16 9.00 18.18
CA ALA A 407 -1.09 9.02 19.30
C ALA A 407 -0.45 9.67 20.54
N ARG A 408 -1.23 10.41 21.33
CA ARG A 408 -0.78 10.80 22.66
C ARG A 408 -0.89 9.56 23.58
N ASN A 409 0.23 9.08 24.08
CA ASN A 409 0.25 8.09 25.17
C ASN A 409 0.07 8.85 26.48
N GLU A 410 -1.10 8.77 27.12
CA GLU A 410 -1.27 9.30 28.47
C GLU A 410 -0.66 8.31 29.49
N PRO A 411 0.28 8.73 30.35
CA PRO A 411 0.79 7.87 31.42
C PRO A 411 -0.34 7.60 32.42
N GLY A 412 -0.89 6.38 32.40
CA GLY A 412 -1.94 5.92 33.33
C GLY A 412 -3.20 5.36 32.68
N HIS A 413 -3.34 5.46 31.35
CA HIS A 413 -4.33 4.69 30.60
C HIS A 413 -3.61 3.59 29.83
N ALA A 414 -3.59 2.38 30.41
CA ALA A 414 -3.43 1.19 29.59
C ALA A 414 -4.49 1.28 28.49
N THR A 415 -4.06 1.46 27.25
CA THR A 415 -4.94 1.38 26.10
C THR A 415 -5.66 0.05 26.20
N ALA A 416 -6.96 0.09 26.46
CA ALA A 416 -7.84 -1.04 26.22
C ALA A 416 -7.86 -1.29 24.70
N LYS A 417 -6.79 -1.93 24.21
CA LYS A 417 -6.79 -2.55 22.89
C LYS A 417 -7.68 -3.79 23.01
N GLY A 418 -8.81 -3.77 22.29
CA GLY A 418 -9.59 -4.96 21.96
C GLY A 418 -10.59 -5.40 23.03
N GLY A 419 -11.83 -4.93 22.90
CA GLY A 419 -12.96 -5.40 23.71
C GLY A 419 -14.29 -5.23 22.98
N ARG A 420 -14.43 -5.88 21.82
CA ARG A 420 -15.63 -6.59 21.31
C ARG A 420 -15.54 -6.84 19.82
#